data_AF-A0AAW6CM33-F1
#
_entry.id   AF-A0AAW6CM33-F1
#
_cell.length_a   1.000
_cell.length_b   1.000
_cell.length_c   1.000
_cell.angle_alpha   90.00
_cell.angle_beta   90.00
_cell.angle_gamma   90.00
#
_symmetry.space_group_name_H-M   'P 1'
#
loop_
_entity.id
_entity.type
_entity.pdbx_description
1 polymer ?
#
loop_
_entity_poly.entity_id
_entity_poly.type
_entity_poly.pdbx_seq_one_letter_code
_entity_poly.pdbx_strand_id
1 'polypeptide(L)'
;MGEIEIGYTVEKERWLAASENLHEFGQIMARNLRNMNRDGRGQEDADALVADIMLACAAIGYVAEFAAEKCRFIPVPGGGQK
;
A
#
# COMPACT_ATOMS: atom_id res chain seq x y z
N MET A 1 -13.54 -21.90 25.14
CA MET A 1 -13.96 -20.91 24.14
C MET A 1 -12.85 -20.83 23.11
N GLY A 2 -13.10 -21.23 21.87
CA GLY A 2 -12.11 -21.05 20.80
C GLY A 2 -11.94 -19.56 20.48
N GLU A 3 -10.73 -19.15 20.10
CA GLU A 3 -10.47 -17.79 19.62
C GLU A 3 -11.32 -17.53 18.37
N ILE A 4 -12.05 -16.41 18.36
CA ILE A 4 -12.81 -15.99 17.19
C ILE A 4 -11.81 -15.33 16.22
N GLU A 5 -11.54 -16.01 15.12
CA GLU A 5 -10.67 -15.49 14.06
C GLU A 5 -11.49 -14.68 13.05
N ILE A 6 -11.31 -13.35 13.06
CA ILE A 6 -11.99 -12.43 12.13
C ILE A 6 -11.08 -12.12 10.94
N GLY A 7 -11.61 -12.23 9.72
CA GLY A 7 -10.88 -11.91 8.48
C GLY A 7 -10.04 -13.08 7.95
N TYR A 8 -9.27 -12.83 6.90
CA TYR A 8 -8.41 -13.84 6.24
C TYR A 8 -6.97 -13.35 6.09
N THR A 9 -6.02 -14.27 6.18
CA THR A 9 -4.62 -14.03 5.81
C THR A 9 -4.45 -14.23 4.30
N VAL A 10 -3.38 -13.69 3.74
CA VAL A 10 -2.98 -13.95 2.35
C VAL A 10 -1.53 -14.38 2.30
N GLU A 11 -1.18 -15.10 1.24
CA GLU A 11 0.18 -15.58 0.99
C GLU A 11 1.19 -14.43 0.83
N LYS A 12 2.46 -14.72 1.14
CA LYS A 12 3.58 -13.77 1.05
C LYS A 12 3.63 -13.08 -0.32
N GLU A 13 3.39 -13.84 -1.37
CA GLU A 13 3.42 -13.38 -2.77
C GLU A 13 2.40 -12.28 -3.03
N ARG A 14 1.26 -12.27 -2.33
CA ARG A 14 0.25 -11.20 -2.46
C ARG A 14 0.69 -9.91 -1.81
N TRP A 15 1.36 -9.98 -0.66
CA TRP A 15 1.95 -8.81 -0.03
C TRP A 15 3.05 -8.22 -0.90
N LEU A 16 3.95 -9.05 -1.45
CA LEU A 16 4.99 -8.58 -2.35
C LEU A 16 4.41 -7.93 -3.62
N ALA A 17 3.43 -8.56 -4.26
CA ALA A 17 2.74 -7.99 -5.41
C ALA A 17 2.04 -6.65 -5.06
N ALA A 18 1.46 -6.53 -3.86
CA ALA A 18 0.88 -5.27 -3.41
C ALA A 18 1.94 -4.17 -3.23
N SER A 19 3.11 -4.50 -2.68
CA SER A 19 4.25 -3.57 -2.55
C SER A 19 4.74 -3.08 -3.92
N GLU A 20 4.89 -3.99 -4.89
CA GLU A 20 5.32 -3.67 -6.25
C GLU A 20 4.30 -2.76 -6.96
N ASN A 21 3.02 -3.12 -6.91
CA ASN A 21 1.94 -2.31 -7.48
C ASN A 21 1.87 -0.91 -6.85
N LEU A 22 2.05 -0.82 -5.53
CA LEU A 22 2.04 0.46 -4.82
C LEU A 22 3.25 1.32 -5.21
N HIS A 23 4.43 0.70 -5.38
CA HIS A 23 5.62 1.41 -5.83
C HIS A 23 5.43 1.98 -7.24
N GLU A 24 4.95 1.17 -8.20
CA GLU A 24 4.69 1.61 -9.57
C GLU A 24 3.66 2.75 -9.62
N PHE A 25 2.55 2.59 -8.89
CA PHE A 25 1.54 3.63 -8.77
C PHE A 25 2.12 4.92 -8.18
N GLY A 26 2.92 4.83 -7.12
CA GLY A 26 3.59 5.96 -6.50
C GLY A 26 4.48 6.72 -7.47
N GLN A 27 5.26 6.02 -8.32
CA GLN A 27 6.10 6.66 -9.34
C GLN A 27 5.27 7.41 -10.39
N ILE A 28 4.17 6.82 -10.86
CA ILE A 28 3.25 7.46 -11.82
C ILE A 28 2.67 8.74 -11.21
N MET A 29 2.20 8.67 -9.96
CA MET A 29 1.61 9.81 -9.26
C MET A 29 2.63 10.91 -8.97
N ALA A 30 3.84 10.55 -8.52
CA ALA A 30 4.93 11.51 -8.30
C ALA A 30 5.31 12.26 -9.58
N ARG A 31 5.39 11.56 -10.72
CA ARG A 31 5.60 12.20 -12.03
C ARG A 31 4.47 13.17 -12.38
N ASN A 32 3.22 12.79 -12.11
CA ASN A 32 2.07 13.65 -12.37
C ASN A 32 2.10 14.93 -11.49
N LEU A 33 2.48 14.81 -10.22
CA LEU A 33 2.63 15.97 -9.31
C LEU A 33 3.72 16.94 -9.81
N ARG A 34 4.88 16.41 -10.21
CA ARG A 34 5.97 17.21 -10.82
C ARG A 34 5.51 17.94 -12.08
N ASN A 35 4.71 17.29 -12.92
CA ASN A 35 4.25 17.88 -14.18
C ASN A 35 3.13 18.91 -13.99
N MET A 36 2.18 18.66 -13.08
CA MET A 36 1.08 19.59 -12.84
C MET A 36 1.56 20.88 -12.17
N ASN A 37 2.51 20.76 -11.23
CA ASN A 37 3.20 21.86 -10.56
C ASN A 37 2.35 23.10 -10.25
N ARG A 38 1.11 22.89 -9.77
CA ARG A 38 0.05 23.91 -9.79
C ARG A 38 0.41 25.18 -9.02
N ASP A 39 1.03 25.02 -7.86
CA ASP A 39 1.45 26.07 -6.93
C ASP A 39 2.98 26.24 -6.89
N GLY A 40 3.71 25.63 -7.83
CA GLY A 40 5.17 25.63 -7.85
C GLY A 40 5.82 24.61 -6.90
N ARG A 41 5.03 23.79 -6.18
CA ARG A 41 5.52 22.79 -5.21
C ARG A 41 5.44 21.35 -5.71
N GLY A 42 5.22 21.12 -7.00
CA GLY A 42 5.05 19.79 -7.57
C GLY A 42 6.23 18.85 -7.34
N GLN A 43 7.45 19.38 -7.19
CA GLN A 43 8.61 18.59 -6.79
C GLN A 43 8.55 18.17 -5.32
N GLU A 44 8.26 19.10 -4.42
CA GLU A 44 8.13 18.84 -2.99
C GLU A 44 7.01 17.83 -2.70
N ASP A 45 5.85 18.00 -3.33
CA ASP A 45 4.71 17.08 -3.22
C ASP A 45 5.06 15.68 -3.73
N ALA A 46 5.77 15.60 -4.86
CA ALA A 46 6.21 14.33 -5.40
C ALA A 46 7.23 13.62 -4.50
N ASP A 47 8.16 14.36 -3.91
CA ASP A 47 9.18 13.78 -3.03
C ASP A 47 8.56 13.33 -1.70
N ALA A 48 7.61 14.10 -1.15
CA ALA A 48 6.82 13.70 0.01
C ALA A 48 6.01 12.41 -0.27
N LEU A 49 5.32 12.35 -1.42
CA LEU A 49 4.59 11.15 -1.82
C LEU A 49 5.51 9.93 -1.96
N VAL A 50 6.68 10.08 -2.58
CA VAL A 50 7.64 8.97 -2.73
C VAL A 50 8.12 8.48 -1.36
N ALA A 51 8.38 9.38 -0.40
CA ALA A 51 8.77 9.00 0.95
C ALA A 51 7.69 8.15 1.64
N ASP A 52 6.43 8.57 1.56
CA ASP A 52 5.29 7.84 2.15
C ASP A 52 5.07 6.48 1.46
N ILE A 53 5.19 6.43 0.13
CA ILE A 53 5.09 5.17 -0.63
C ILE A 53 6.20 4.20 -0.24
N MET A 54 7.45 4.68 -0.13
CA MET A 54 8.59 3.84 0.26
C MET A 54 8.42 3.30 1.70
N LEU A 55 7.90 4.12 2.61
CA LEU A 55 7.57 3.68 3.97
C LEU A 55 6.48 2.60 3.95
N ALA A 56 5.43 2.77 3.15
CA ALA A 56 4.37 1.78 3.01
C ALA A 56 4.88 0.47 2.39
N CYS A 57 5.69 0.53 1.33
CA CYS A 57 6.34 -0.64 0.72
C CYS A 57 7.23 -1.38 1.74
N ALA A 58 7.98 -0.67 2.57
CA ALA A 58 8.80 -1.27 3.62
C ALA A 58 7.94 -2.00 4.67
N ALA A 59 6.83 -1.39 5.09
CA ALA A 59 5.88 -2.01 6.02
C ALA A 59 5.22 -3.27 5.41
N ILE A 60 4.81 -3.20 4.14
CA ILE A 60 4.25 -4.35 3.41
C ILE A 60 5.28 -5.47 3.28
N GLY A 61 6.52 -5.15 2.91
CA GLY A 61 7.61 -6.11 2.81
C GLY A 61 7.92 -6.77 4.16
N TYR A 62 7.90 -6.00 5.26
CA TYR A 62 8.02 -6.56 6.60
C TYR A 62 6.92 -7.57 6.91
N VAL A 63 5.66 -7.25 6.58
CA VAL A 63 4.54 -8.19 6.77
C VAL A 63 4.76 -9.45 5.92
N ALA A 64 5.14 -9.30 4.66
CA ALA A 64 5.40 -10.41 3.75
C ALA A 64 6.45 -11.39 4.32
N GLU A 65 7.52 -10.88 4.92
CA GLU A 65 8.63 -11.70 5.44
C GLU A 65 8.38 -12.25 6.84
N PHE A 66 7.70 -11.50 7.72
CA PHE A 66 7.70 -11.81 9.16
C PHE A 66 6.32 -11.94 9.81
N ALA A 67 5.25 -11.50 9.14
CA ALA A 67 3.94 -11.39 9.76
C ALA A 67 2.74 -11.74 8.85
N ALA A 68 2.96 -12.41 7.72
CA ALA A 68 1.89 -12.74 6.77
C ALA A 68 0.74 -13.55 7.41
N GLU A 69 1.06 -14.42 8.36
CA GLU A 69 0.07 -15.21 9.11
C GLU A 69 -0.58 -14.44 10.28
N LYS A 70 -0.01 -13.30 10.67
CA LYS A 70 -0.47 -12.49 11.82
C LYS A 70 -1.34 -11.31 11.40
N CYS A 71 -1.19 -10.84 10.16
CA CYS A 71 -1.98 -9.75 9.60
C CYS A 71 -3.21 -10.29 8.87
N ARG A 72 -4.40 -9.76 9.19
CA ARG A 72 -5.68 -10.24 8.65
C ARG A 72 -6.37 -9.13 7.85
N PHE A 73 -6.82 -9.48 6.66
CA PHE A 73 -7.70 -8.65 5.84
C PHE A 73 -9.13 -8.80 6.32
N ILE A 74 -9.75 -7.67 6.63
CA ILE A 74 -11.16 -7.61 7.01
C ILE A 74 -11.92 -7.02 5.83
N PRO A 75 -12.75 -7.80 5.14
CA PRO A 75 -13.59 -7.27 4.08
C PRO A 75 -14.60 -6.29 4.68
N VAL A 76 -14.64 -5.06 4.17
CA VAL A 76 -15.61 -4.06 4.62
C VAL A 76 -16.93 -4.26 3.86
N PRO A 77 -18.05 -4.57 4.54
CA PRO A 77 -19.34 -4.72 3.87
C PRO A 77 -19.78 -3.36 3.32
N GLY A 78 -19.83 -3.24 1.99
CA GLY A 78 -20.24 -2.01 1.29
C GLY A 78 -19.40 -1.64 0.06
N GLY A 79 -18.25 -2.30 -0.17
CA GLY A 79 -17.39 -2.05 -1.33
C GLY A 79 -17.76 -2.82 -2.61
N GLY A 80 -18.90 -3.53 -2.61
CA GLY A 80 -19.43 -4.18 -3.81
C GLY A 80 -19.86 -3.14 -4.83
N GLN A 81 -18.99 -2.85 -5.79
CA GLN A 81 -19.44 -2.32 -7.07
C GLN A 81 -20.46 -3.32 -7.63
N LYS A 82 -21.66 -2.83 -7.91
CA LYS A 82 -22.63 -3.54 -8.74
C LYS A 82 -22.10 -3.61 -10.18
#